data_AF-A0A0G3H5A4-F1
#
_entry.id   AF-A0A0G3H5A4-F1
#
_cell.length_a   1.000
_cell.length_b   1.000
_cell.length_c   1.000
_cell.angle_alpha   90.00
_cell.angle_beta   90.00
_cell.angle_gamma   90.00
#
_symmetry.space_group_name_H-M   'P 1'
#
loop_
_entity.id
_entity.type
_entity.pdbx_description
1 polymer ?
#
loop_
_entity_poly.entity_id
_entity_poly.type
_entity_poly.pdbx_seq_one_letter_code
_entity_poly.pdbx_strand_id
1 'polypeptide(L)'
;MNPNPTTIRALIGWESVTASEAATAPLGEAEHQKQAKVLLEKLTEPDLTLGILAIRLGVHPNKVVELLPPHPAKTAARALVERGEKYVRGFIAAACRLQFRVRTHELSDFGEMAVMAAVELSCPPPDNVEFFRDWSILIARNPLLFPGAMFREYFSQAVALGVPAMGALCTLPKTAVVHGWLTRDEACALVWSGLNTATRPGDRKAWIKALTSDLGVSATELCAHAAQVASLPPGENAVVAHLIVPLLRQKSVAERSTLVLNALYVRTKKQLKAVLNCIADECAPEAVARVQELAADSDSGVAACAQHVLERWGVAASTPEPSPTCPDGVWQPTPPVWEVPRFDVSAMTLEDLRHDWAVVYGGNHPRSFSLEAERVVCFAHRLAKSDKQVLRQILSGTADELWPYSLVSWAQDDPPQQEEFTAFTLCDRNHLITSVLDDLPLLLSEPTWVDFRIHPGDLLDRLCCYEATQATIFPPDFSKRCCAPMCPRCPPPSLCCLSTPPPRSP
;
A
#
# COMPACT_ATOMS: atom_id res chain seq x y z
N MET A 1 2.55 39.56 13.16
CA MET A 1 1.15 39.15 12.95
C MET A 1 1.15 37.69 12.56
N ASN A 2 0.41 36.85 13.28
CA ASN A 2 0.16 35.49 12.82
C ASN A 2 -0.67 35.57 11.53
N PRO A 3 -0.30 34.85 10.47
CA PRO A 3 -1.06 34.83 9.24
C PRO A 3 -2.45 34.26 9.52
N ASN A 4 -3.49 35.02 9.20
CA ASN A 4 -4.88 34.58 9.29
C ASN A 4 -5.49 34.57 7.87
N PRO A 5 -6.19 33.49 7.47
CA PRO A 5 -6.88 33.41 6.18
C PRO A 5 -7.70 34.65 5.82
N THR A 6 -8.46 35.20 6.76
CA THR A 6 -9.30 36.39 6.54
C THR A 6 -8.47 37.62 6.20
N THR A 7 -7.33 37.82 6.87
CA THR A 7 -6.41 38.94 6.60
C THR A 7 -5.80 38.82 5.21
N ILE A 8 -5.39 37.62 4.80
CA ILE A 8 -4.81 37.38 3.47
C ILE A 8 -5.83 37.65 2.38
N ARG A 9 -7.08 37.20 2.56
CA ARG A 9 -8.18 37.46 1.60
C ARG A 9 -8.48 38.96 1.49
N ALA A 10 -8.60 39.66 2.62
CA ALA A 10 -8.87 41.10 2.62
C ALA A 10 -7.76 41.90 1.92
N LEU A 11 -6.50 41.51 2.10
CA LEU A 11 -5.34 42.18 1.49
C LEU A 11 -5.40 42.22 -0.04
N ILE A 12 -6.00 41.21 -0.67
CA ILE A 12 -6.11 41.09 -2.14
C ILE A 12 -7.54 41.28 -2.67
N GLY A 13 -8.50 41.62 -1.81
CA GLY A 13 -9.92 41.80 -2.18
C GLY A 13 -10.65 40.48 -2.50
N TRP A 14 -10.30 39.39 -1.81
CA TRP A 14 -10.86 38.04 -2.01
C TRP A 14 -11.81 37.60 -0.91
N GLU A 15 -12.43 38.52 -0.18
CA GLU A 15 -13.31 38.21 0.95
C GLU A 15 -14.52 37.34 0.53
N SER A 16 -15.02 37.55 -0.69
CA SER A 16 -16.14 36.80 -1.28
C SER A 16 -15.76 35.82 -2.38
N VAL A 17 -14.46 35.69 -2.72
CA VAL A 17 -14.01 34.84 -3.82
C VAL A 17 -14.13 33.37 -3.44
N THR A 18 -14.88 32.62 -4.24
CA THR A 18 -15.04 31.17 -4.08
C THR A 18 -13.87 30.39 -4.70
N ALA A 19 -13.69 29.13 -4.31
CA ALA A 19 -12.66 28.26 -4.90
C ALA A 19 -12.82 28.03 -6.42
N SER A 20 -14.04 28.16 -6.94
CA SER A 20 -14.32 28.11 -8.38
C SER A 20 -13.84 29.36 -9.13
N GLU A 21 -13.86 30.51 -8.48
CA GLU A 21 -13.49 31.81 -9.07
C GLU A 21 -12.01 32.14 -8.84
N ALA A 22 -11.38 31.54 -7.82
CA ALA A 22 -10.02 31.81 -7.38
C ALA A 22 -8.96 31.68 -8.49
N ALA A 23 -9.18 30.80 -9.48
CA ALA A 23 -8.24 30.64 -10.60
C ALA A 23 -8.17 31.89 -11.49
N THR A 24 -9.26 32.65 -11.60
CA THR A 24 -9.38 33.78 -12.54
C THR A 24 -9.58 35.14 -11.85
N ALA A 25 -9.82 35.16 -10.54
CA ALA A 25 -10.02 36.39 -9.77
C ALA A 25 -8.83 37.36 -9.91
N PRO A 26 -9.05 38.69 -9.86
CA PRO A 26 -7.96 39.68 -9.91
C PRO A 26 -7.04 39.53 -8.69
N LEU A 27 -5.72 39.66 -8.87
CA LEU A 27 -4.73 39.48 -7.79
C LEU A 27 -4.43 40.76 -6.98
N GLY A 28 -5.15 41.85 -7.24
CA GLY A 28 -4.89 43.16 -6.63
C GLY A 28 -3.55 43.78 -7.06
N GLU A 29 -3.09 44.79 -6.33
CA GLU A 29 -1.84 45.51 -6.61
C GLU A 29 -0.58 44.70 -6.27
N ALA A 30 0.53 45.00 -6.95
CA ALA A 30 1.79 44.26 -6.81
C ALA A 30 2.34 44.22 -5.36
N GLU A 31 2.17 45.30 -4.60
CA GLU A 31 2.57 45.35 -3.19
C GLU A 31 1.73 44.41 -2.31
N HIS A 32 0.42 44.38 -2.53
CA HIS A 32 -0.48 43.46 -1.83
C HIS A 32 -0.18 42.00 -2.19
N GLN A 33 0.14 41.71 -3.46
CA GLN A 33 0.57 40.38 -3.89
C GLN A 33 1.85 39.92 -3.18
N LYS A 34 2.84 40.80 -3.06
CA LYS A 34 4.11 40.50 -2.37
C LYS A 34 3.89 40.24 -0.88
N GLN A 35 3.06 41.04 -0.23
CA GLN A 35 2.69 40.86 1.17
C GLN A 35 1.88 39.57 1.39
N ALA A 36 0.89 39.29 0.54
CA ALA A 36 0.09 38.07 0.58
C ALA A 36 0.96 36.82 0.43
N LYS A 37 1.93 36.84 -0.50
CA LYS A 37 2.90 35.75 -0.68
C LYS A 37 3.66 35.43 0.61
N VAL A 38 4.19 36.45 1.30
CA VAL A 38 4.93 36.28 2.56
C VAL A 38 4.04 35.72 3.68
N LEU A 39 2.77 36.10 3.71
CA LEU A 39 1.81 35.58 4.69
C LEU A 39 1.44 34.12 4.40
N LEU A 40 1.22 33.77 3.12
CA LEU A 40 0.93 32.41 2.69
C LEU A 40 2.09 31.45 2.99
N GLU A 41 3.34 31.92 2.90
CA GLU A 41 4.51 31.13 3.27
C GLU A 41 4.53 30.73 4.76
N LYS A 42 3.78 31.44 5.61
CA LYS A 42 3.70 31.19 7.05
C LYS A 42 2.38 30.55 7.50
N LEU A 43 1.38 30.47 6.62
CA LEU A 43 0.06 29.95 6.95
C LEU A 43 0.11 28.43 7.14
N THR A 44 -0.44 27.90 8.22
CA THR A 44 -0.37 26.46 8.55
C THR A 44 -1.66 25.70 8.23
N GLU A 45 -2.79 26.40 8.16
CA GLU A 45 -4.10 25.78 7.94
C GLU A 45 -4.39 25.59 6.44
N PRO A 46 -4.84 24.38 6.01
CA PRO A 46 -5.26 24.14 4.64
C PRO A 46 -6.50 24.96 4.28
N ASP A 47 -6.47 25.60 3.11
CA ASP A 47 -7.58 26.36 2.55
C ASP A 47 -7.48 26.33 1.02
N LEU A 48 -8.47 25.76 0.35
CA LEU A 48 -8.45 25.58 -1.11
C LEU A 48 -8.31 26.91 -1.87
N THR A 49 -9.02 27.95 -1.45
CA THR A 49 -8.99 29.27 -2.11
C THR A 49 -7.60 29.90 -1.94
N LEU A 50 -7.02 29.80 -0.75
CA LEU A 50 -5.68 30.32 -0.46
C LEU A 50 -4.56 29.46 -1.07
N GLY A 51 -4.76 28.15 -1.21
CA GLY A 51 -3.86 27.27 -1.95
C GLY A 51 -3.82 27.63 -3.44
N ILE A 52 -4.98 27.91 -4.06
CA ILE A 52 -5.07 28.41 -5.44
C ILE A 52 -4.37 29.76 -5.58
N LEU A 53 -4.60 30.68 -4.63
CA LEU A 53 -3.89 31.96 -4.58
C LEU A 53 -2.37 31.76 -4.48
N ALA A 54 -1.92 30.88 -3.59
CA ALA A 54 -0.50 30.57 -3.38
C ALA A 54 0.18 30.08 -4.67
N ILE A 55 -0.51 29.23 -5.43
CA ILE A 55 -0.06 28.80 -6.77
C ILE A 55 0.10 30.02 -7.67
N ARG A 56 -0.94 30.86 -7.80
CA ARG A 56 -0.94 32.02 -8.71
C ARG A 56 0.15 33.03 -8.37
N LEU A 57 0.42 33.24 -7.08
CA LEU A 57 1.50 34.10 -6.57
C LEU A 57 2.90 33.45 -6.62
N GLY A 58 2.99 32.18 -7.02
CA GLY A 58 4.26 31.46 -7.12
C GLY A 58 4.94 31.24 -5.78
N VAL A 59 4.17 30.93 -4.73
CA VAL A 59 4.66 30.38 -3.46
C VAL A 59 5.40 29.06 -3.73
N HIS A 60 6.36 28.68 -2.90
CA HIS A 60 7.12 27.45 -3.12
C HIS A 60 6.21 26.19 -3.14
N PRO A 61 6.40 25.21 -4.05
CA PRO A 61 5.47 24.09 -4.19
C PRO A 61 5.28 23.23 -2.94
N ASN A 62 6.33 23.00 -2.13
CA ASN A 62 6.18 22.30 -0.83
C ASN A 62 5.13 22.98 0.05
N LYS A 63 5.13 24.31 0.08
CA LYS A 63 4.20 25.06 0.90
C LYS A 63 2.78 25.02 0.33
N VAL A 64 2.65 25.06 -0.99
CA VAL A 64 1.34 24.89 -1.64
C VAL A 64 0.71 23.55 -1.29
N VAL A 65 1.49 22.48 -1.22
CA VAL A 65 1.00 21.15 -0.84
C VAL A 65 0.43 21.13 0.58
N GLU A 66 1.00 21.90 1.52
CA GLU A 66 0.47 22.06 2.88
C GLU A 66 -0.84 22.85 2.92
N LEU A 67 -1.00 23.82 2.01
CA LEU A 67 -2.17 24.70 1.96
C LEU A 67 -3.36 24.11 1.20
N LEU A 68 -3.14 23.13 0.34
CA LEU A 68 -4.22 22.49 -0.42
C LEU A 68 -4.85 21.36 0.40
N PRO A 69 -6.19 21.27 0.46
CA PRO A 69 -6.83 20.09 1.00
C PRO A 69 -6.60 18.87 0.08
N PRO A 70 -6.74 17.64 0.60
CA PRO A 70 -6.69 16.43 -0.22
C PRO A 70 -7.72 16.47 -1.36
N HIS A 71 -7.37 15.90 -2.51
CA HIS A 71 -8.20 15.88 -3.72
C HIS A 71 -8.72 17.27 -4.14
N PRO A 72 -7.81 18.23 -4.38
CA PRO A 72 -8.19 19.61 -4.70
C PRO A 72 -8.99 19.69 -6.00
N ALA A 73 -9.87 20.68 -6.08
CA ALA A 73 -10.73 20.89 -7.23
C ALA A 73 -9.95 21.11 -8.54
N LYS A 74 -10.57 20.78 -9.68
CA LYS A 74 -10.00 20.99 -11.03
C LYS A 74 -9.54 22.43 -11.30
N THR A 75 -10.13 23.41 -10.61
CA THR A 75 -9.72 24.83 -10.68
C THR A 75 -8.29 25.06 -10.20
N ALA A 76 -7.81 24.26 -9.23
CA ALA A 76 -6.43 24.33 -8.76
C ALA A 76 -5.43 23.81 -9.82
N ALA A 77 -5.79 22.78 -10.59
CA ALA A 77 -4.98 22.29 -11.69
C ALA A 77 -4.80 23.37 -12.79
N ARG A 78 -5.84 24.16 -13.08
CA ARG A 78 -5.74 25.29 -14.03
C ARG A 78 -4.74 26.35 -13.54
N ALA A 79 -4.78 26.69 -12.25
CA ALA A 79 -3.82 27.62 -11.67
C ALA A 79 -2.37 27.10 -11.79
N LEU A 80 -2.14 25.79 -11.65
CA LEU A 80 -0.81 25.20 -11.88
C LEU A 80 -0.36 25.36 -13.34
N VAL A 81 -1.25 25.09 -14.29
CA VAL A 81 -0.96 25.21 -15.74
C VAL A 81 -0.53 26.64 -16.07
N GLU A 82 -1.23 27.65 -15.57
CA GLU A 82 -0.89 29.07 -15.79
C GLU A 82 0.51 29.46 -15.26
N ARG A 83 1.05 28.74 -14.27
CA ARG A 83 2.41 28.97 -13.74
C ARG A 83 3.51 28.36 -14.60
N GLY A 84 3.15 27.48 -15.53
CA GLY A 84 4.05 26.88 -16.51
C GLY A 84 4.87 25.70 -15.99
N GLU A 85 5.55 25.05 -16.93
CA GLU A 85 6.20 23.74 -16.74
C GLU A 85 7.13 23.69 -15.53
N LYS A 86 8.01 24.69 -15.38
CA LYS A 86 9.02 24.70 -14.29
C LYS A 86 8.36 24.61 -12.92
N TYR A 87 7.24 25.31 -12.74
CA TYR A 87 6.50 25.29 -11.48
C TYR A 87 5.78 23.96 -11.27
N VAL A 88 5.14 23.43 -12.32
CA VAL A 88 4.48 22.12 -12.29
C VAL A 88 5.46 20.99 -11.96
N ARG A 89 6.67 21.00 -12.52
CA ARG A 89 7.74 20.04 -12.15
C ARG A 89 8.10 20.11 -10.67
N GLY A 90 8.24 21.32 -10.12
CA GLY A 90 8.47 21.53 -8.69
C GLY A 90 7.30 21.03 -7.83
N PHE A 91 6.07 21.22 -8.30
CA PHE A 91 4.88 20.69 -7.65
C PHE A 91 4.81 19.17 -7.67
N ILE A 92 5.11 18.52 -8.80
CA ILE A 92 5.19 17.05 -8.89
C ILE A 92 6.19 16.50 -7.85
N ALA A 93 7.36 17.12 -7.71
CA ALA A 93 8.36 16.70 -6.73
C ALA A 93 7.91 16.89 -5.26
N ALA A 94 7.05 17.88 -5.00
CA ALA A 94 6.48 18.15 -3.69
C ALA A 94 5.29 17.23 -3.36
N ALA A 95 4.38 17.03 -4.31
CA ALA A 95 3.06 16.48 -4.10
C ALA A 95 2.96 14.97 -4.44
N CYS A 96 3.72 14.48 -5.41
CA CYS A 96 3.72 13.06 -5.78
C CYS A 96 4.68 12.29 -4.86
N ARG A 97 4.23 12.03 -3.63
CA ARG A 97 4.97 11.29 -2.60
C ARG A 97 4.10 10.20 -1.99
N LEU A 98 4.75 9.12 -1.52
CA LEU A 98 4.06 7.97 -0.95
C LEU A 98 3.16 8.32 0.24
N GLN A 99 3.57 9.29 1.06
CA GLN A 99 2.81 9.76 2.23
C GLN A 99 1.41 10.32 1.90
N PHE A 100 1.22 10.80 0.67
CA PHE A 100 -0.06 11.32 0.17
C PHE A 100 -0.88 10.24 -0.57
N ARG A 101 -0.47 8.97 -0.47
CA ARG A 101 -1.22 7.84 -1.04
C ARG A 101 -1.68 6.91 0.09
N VAL A 102 -2.98 6.98 0.39
CA VAL A 102 -3.59 6.13 1.42
C VAL A 102 -3.63 4.66 0.99
N ARG A 103 -3.92 4.38 -0.28
CA ARG A 103 -4.03 3.00 -0.80
C ARG A 103 -3.19 2.79 -2.06
N THR A 104 -2.53 1.65 -2.14
CA THR A 104 -1.57 1.30 -3.21
C THR A 104 -2.12 1.39 -4.64
N HIS A 105 -3.42 1.16 -4.82
CA HIS A 105 -4.08 1.10 -6.14
C HIS A 105 -5.10 2.23 -6.38
N GLU A 106 -5.11 3.24 -5.53
CA GLU A 106 -5.96 4.43 -5.68
C GLU A 106 -5.09 5.66 -5.95
N LEU A 107 -5.70 6.75 -6.43
CA LEU A 107 -4.98 8.01 -6.67
C LEU A 107 -4.42 8.57 -5.36
N SER A 108 -3.26 9.22 -5.44
CA SER A 108 -2.78 10.08 -4.34
C SER A 108 -3.65 11.33 -4.22
N ASP A 109 -3.56 12.01 -3.07
CA ASP A 109 -4.32 13.21 -2.75
C ASP A 109 -4.20 14.29 -3.85
N PHE A 110 -3.01 14.42 -4.43
CA PHE A 110 -2.70 15.43 -5.45
C PHE A 110 -2.46 14.83 -6.86
N GLY A 111 -2.62 13.53 -7.01
CA GLY A 111 -2.24 12.79 -8.22
C GLY A 111 -2.98 13.25 -9.48
N GLU A 112 -4.30 13.41 -9.40
CA GLU A 112 -5.11 13.91 -10.52
C GLU A 112 -4.68 15.32 -10.94
N MET A 113 -4.54 16.23 -9.99
CA MET A 113 -4.11 17.61 -10.24
C MET A 113 -2.72 17.68 -10.88
N ALA A 114 -1.75 16.92 -10.36
CA ALA A 114 -0.39 16.91 -10.87
C ALA A 114 -0.30 16.34 -12.29
N VAL A 115 -0.98 15.21 -12.56
CA VAL A 115 -0.98 14.58 -13.88
C VAL A 115 -1.69 15.47 -14.90
N MET A 116 -2.88 15.98 -14.59
CA MET A 116 -3.63 16.83 -15.52
C MET A 116 -2.86 18.10 -15.89
N ALA A 117 -2.19 18.74 -14.92
CA ALA A 117 -1.37 19.91 -15.19
C ALA A 117 -0.15 19.60 -16.08
N ALA A 118 0.51 18.45 -15.86
CA ALA A 118 1.63 18.01 -16.69
C ALA A 118 1.20 17.71 -18.13
N VAL A 119 0.03 17.10 -18.30
CA VAL A 119 -0.54 16.75 -19.60
C VAL A 119 -0.91 17.98 -20.40
N GLU A 120 -1.63 18.91 -19.79
CA GLU A 120 -2.08 20.15 -20.43
C GLU A 120 -0.89 20.97 -20.95
N LEU A 121 0.19 21.01 -20.19
CA LEU A 121 1.43 21.69 -20.57
C LEU A 121 2.34 20.89 -21.52
N SER A 122 1.95 19.65 -21.86
CA SER A 122 2.81 18.71 -22.61
C SER A 122 4.21 18.58 -22.00
N CYS A 123 4.28 18.53 -20.66
CA CYS A 123 5.54 18.41 -19.94
C CYS A 123 6.27 17.12 -20.34
N PRO A 124 7.60 17.12 -20.43
CA PRO A 124 8.36 15.87 -20.54
C PRO A 124 8.14 15.00 -19.29
N PRO A 125 8.23 13.67 -19.40
CA PRO A 125 7.99 12.76 -18.29
C PRO A 125 8.89 13.08 -17.07
N PRO A 126 8.34 13.15 -15.85
CA PRO A 126 9.12 13.45 -14.65
C PRO A 126 9.81 12.20 -14.09
N ASP A 127 10.93 12.38 -13.36
CA ASP A 127 11.59 11.30 -12.62
C ASP A 127 10.91 11.01 -11.28
N ASN A 128 9.64 10.56 -11.33
CA ASN A 128 8.85 10.32 -10.12
C ASN A 128 7.92 9.09 -10.25
N VAL A 129 8.17 8.07 -9.42
CA VAL A 129 7.40 6.82 -9.42
C VAL A 129 5.93 7.03 -9.02
N GLU A 130 5.66 7.88 -8.04
CA GLU A 130 4.29 8.12 -7.55
C GLU A 130 3.44 8.87 -8.58
N PHE A 131 4.05 9.79 -9.31
CA PHE A 131 3.41 10.43 -10.46
C PHE A 131 2.97 9.39 -11.48
N PHE A 132 3.84 8.44 -11.84
CA PHE A 132 3.50 7.40 -12.82
C PHE A 132 2.45 6.41 -12.34
N ARG A 133 2.33 6.19 -11.02
CA ARG A 133 1.22 5.41 -10.47
C ARG A 133 -0.11 6.11 -10.73
N ASP A 134 -0.19 7.41 -10.40
CA ASP A 134 -1.41 8.19 -10.62
C ASP A 134 -1.74 8.32 -12.11
N TRP A 135 -0.72 8.61 -12.93
CA TRP A 135 -0.82 8.66 -14.38
C TRP A 135 -1.40 7.36 -14.95
N SER A 136 -0.86 6.21 -14.52
CA SER A 136 -1.32 4.91 -15.02
C SER A 136 -2.78 4.62 -14.65
N ILE A 137 -3.24 5.06 -13.47
CA ILE A 137 -4.63 4.91 -13.03
C ILE A 137 -5.55 5.80 -13.87
N LEU A 138 -5.18 7.07 -14.08
CA LEU A 138 -6.00 8.02 -14.81
C LEU A 138 -6.18 7.62 -16.27
N ILE A 139 -5.09 7.22 -16.93
CA ILE A 139 -5.15 6.82 -18.34
C ILE A 139 -5.87 5.48 -18.52
N ALA A 140 -5.77 4.54 -17.56
CA ALA A 140 -6.56 3.31 -17.58
C ALA A 140 -8.07 3.58 -17.38
N ARG A 141 -8.43 4.59 -16.58
CA ARG A 141 -9.83 5.00 -16.36
C ARG A 141 -10.42 5.72 -17.55
N ASN A 142 -9.66 6.64 -18.15
CA ASN A 142 -10.11 7.41 -19.29
C ASN A 142 -8.94 7.72 -20.24
N PRO A 143 -8.71 6.86 -21.25
CA PRO A 143 -7.64 7.04 -22.23
C PRO A 143 -7.74 8.36 -23.01
N LEU A 144 -8.95 8.89 -23.19
CA LEU A 144 -9.18 10.13 -23.95
C LEU A 144 -8.67 11.39 -23.25
N LEU A 145 -8.31 11.31 -21.95
CA LEU A 145 -7.70 12.42 -21.23
C LEU A 145 -6.23 12.67 -21.62
N PHE A 146 -5.59 11.72 -22.31
CA PHE A 146 -4.16 11.77 -22.56
C PHE A 146 -3.87 11.85 -24.07
N PRO A 147 -3.09 12.84 -24.53
CA PRO A 147 -2.59 12.87 -25.90
C PRO A 147 -1.73 11.64 -26.18
N GLY A 148 -2.16 10.81 -27.14
CA GLY A 148 -1.45 9.58 -27.51
C GLY A 148 0.02 9.78 -27.89
N ALA A 149 0.36 10.94 -28.45
CA ALA A 149 1.73 11.29 -28.85
C ALA A 149 2.74 11.24 -27.68
N MET A 150 2.31 11.53 -26.45
CA MET A 150 3.18 11.51 -25.27
C MET A 150 3.26 10.13 -24.61
N PHE A 151 2.38 9.20 -24.99
CA PHE A 151 2.22 7.92 -24.30
C PHE A 151 3.53 7.13 -24.25
N ARG A 152 4.21 7.03 -25.40
CA ARG A 152 5.44 6.23 -25.54
C ARG A 152 6.52 6.68 -24.57
N GLU A 153 6.77 7.98 -24.49
CA GLU A 153 7.80 8.55 -23.63
C GLU A 153 7.48 8.35 -22.15
N TYR A 154 6.23 8.62 -21.76
CA TYR A 154 5.76 8.42 -20.39
C TYR A 154 5.80 6.95 -19.97
N PHE A 155 5.34 6.05 -20.83
CA PHE A 155 5.37 4.61 -20.52
C PHE A 155 6.80 4.10 -20.41
N SER A 156 7.69 4.52 -21.32
CA SER A 156 9.11 4.14 -21.30
C SER A 156 9.77 4.61 -20.00
N GLN A 157 9.50 5.86 -19.58
CA GLN A 157 10.02 6.39 -18.32
C GLN A 157 9.45 5.65 -17.10
N ALA A 158 8.15 5.35 -17.10
CA ALA A 158 7.52 4.56 -16.02
C ALA A 158 8.19 3.18 -15.86
N VAL A 159 8.47 2.51 -16.98
CA VAL A 159 9.19 1.23 -16.99
C VAL A 159 10.63 1.39 -16.49
N ALA A 160 11.34 2.42 -16.96
CA ALA A 160 12.73 2.68 -16.56
C ALA A 160 12.88 2.98 -15.06
N LEU A 161 11.90 3.68 -14.47
CA LEU A 161 11.85 3.96 -13.03
C LEU A 161 11.38 2.77 -12.19
N GLY A 162 11.02 1.64 -12.81
CA GLY A 162 10.57 0.45 -12.09
C GLY A 162 9.20 0.61 -11.43
N VAL A 163 8.28 1.38 -12.04
CA VAL A 163 6.92 1.51 -11.54
C VAL A 163 6.25 0.11 -11.51
N PRO A 164 5.64 -0.30 -10.38
CA PRO A 164 5.07 -1.63 -10.26
C PRO A 164 4.04 -1.94 -11.35
N ALA A 165 4.19 -3.10 -11.99
CA ALA A 165 3.29 -3.57 -13.02
C ALA A 165 1.99 -4.12 -12.44
N MET A 166 2.02 -4.58 -11.19
CA MET A 166 0.83 -5.00 -10.44
C MET A 166 -0.08 -3.80 -10.19
N GLY A 167 -0.98 -3.53 -11.14
CA GLY A 167 -1.88 -2.37 -11.12
C GLY A 167 -2.28 -1.96 -12.53
N ALA A 168 -2.63 -0.68 -12.69
CA ALA A 168 -3.10 -0.14 -13.96
C ALA A 168 -2.03 -0.15 -15.06
N LEU A 169 -0.76 0.00 -14.71
CA LEU A 169 0.35 0.10 -15.67
C LEU A 169 0.40 -1.07 -16.67
N CYS A 170 0.23 -2.32 -16.20
CA CYS A 170 0.32 -3.48 -17.09
C CYS A 170 -0.85 -3.62 -18.07
N THR A 171 -1.94 -2.88 -17.88
CA THR A 171 -3.09 -2.88 -18.79
C THR A 171 -2.95 -1.89 -19.94
N LEU A 172 -2.06 -0.90 -19.80
CA LEU A 172 -1.92 0.18 -20.76
C LEU A 172 -1.40 -0.22 -22.14
N PRO A 173 -0.50 -1.22 -22.29
CA PRO A 173 -0.03 -1.63 -23.63
C PRO A 173 -1.17 -2.01 -24.57
N LYS A 174 -2.16 -2.77 -24.06
CA LYS A 174 -3.35 -3.14 -24.84
C LYS A 174 -4.18 -1.91 -25.22
N THR A 175 -4.42 -1.03 -24.25
CA THR A 175 -5.15 0.23 -24.47
C THR A 175 -4.47 1.08 -25.53
N ALA A 176 -3.14 1.23 -25.47
CA ALA A 176 -2.37 2.00 -26.42
C ALA A 176 -2.47 1.45 -27.86
N VAL A 177 -2.47 0.11 -28.02
CA VAL A 177 -2.67 -0.53 -29.33
C VAL A 177 -4.09 -0.29 -29.85
N VAL A 178 -5.11 -0.46 -28.99
CA VAL A 178 -6.52 -0.24 -29.37
C VAL A 178 -6.78 1.20 -29.81
N HIS A 179 -6.15 2.17 -29.15
CA HIS A 179 -6.27 3.59 -29.49
C HIS A 179 -5.29 4.05 -30.59
N GLY A 180 -4.46 3.15 -31.14
CA GLY A 180 -3.52 3.47 -32.21
C GLY A 180 -2.34 4.35 -31.79
N TRP A 181 -2.04 4.44 -30.49
CA TRP A 181 -0.90 5.20 -29.96
C TRP A 181 0.42 4.45 -30.11
N LEU A 182 0.34 3.13 -30.15
CA LEU A 182 1.47 2.23 -30.38
C LEU A 182 1.05 1.16 -31.38
N THR A 183 1.99 0.67 -32.18
CA THR A 183 1.81 -0.61 -32.87
C THR A 183 1.93 -1.76 -31.86
N ARG A 184 1.45 -2.95 -32.25
CA ARG A 184 1.58 -4.16 -31.43
C ARG A 184 3.05 -4.46 -31.11
N ASP A 185 3.95 -4.31 -32.09
CA ASP A 185 5.37 -4.62 -31.93
C ASP A 185 6.06 -3.65 -30.96
N GLU A 186 5.69 -2.37 -31.04
CA GLU A 186 6.18 -1.35 -30.10
C GLU A 186 5.71 -1.62 -28.68
N ALA A 187 4.43 -1.99 -28.50
CA ALA A 187 3.89 -2.39 -27.21
C ALA A 187 4.60 -3.63 -26.66
N CYS A 188 4.84 -4.65 -27.49
CA CYS A 188 5.60 -5.84 -27.12
C CYS A 188 7.01 -5.48 -26.64
N ALA A 189 7.74 -4.64 -27.38
CA ALA A 189 9.09 -4.21 -27.01
C ALA A 189 9.12 -3.50 -25.65
N LEU A 190 8.14 -2.62 -25.38
CA LEU A 190 8.03 -1.93 -24.08
C LEU A 190 7.68 -2.89 -22.93
N VAL A 191 6.81 -3.87 -23.17
CA VAL A 191 6.49 -4.88 -22.16
C VAL A 191 7.69 -5.79 -21.88
N TRP A 192 8.46 -6.18 -22.90
CA TRP A 192 9.71 -6.93 -22.70
C TRP A 192 10.72 -6.14 -21.87
N SER A 193 10.86 -4.83 -22.12
CA SER A 193 11.67 -3.94 -21.28
C SER A 193 11.20 -3.99 -19.82
N GLY A 194 9.89 -3.86 -19.59
CA GLY A 194 9.31 -3.95 -18.24
C GLY A 194 9.50 -5.31 -17.57
N LEU A 195 9.43 -6.40 -18.33
CA LEU A 195 9.67 -7.75 -17.81
C LEU A 195 11.12 -7.95 -17.36
N ASN A 196 12.08 -7.40 -18.11
CA ASN A 196 13.50 -7.51 -17.80
C ASN A 196 13.93 -6.63 -16.62
N THR A 197 13.25 -5.49 -16.37
CA THR A 197 13.53 -4.63 -15.22
C THR A 197 12.77 -5.05 -13.95
N ALA A 198 11.71 -5.86 -14.09
CA ALA A 198 10.89 -6.27 -12.97
C ALA A 198 11.65 -7.15 -11.97
N THR A 199 11.73 -6.68 -10.72
CA THR A 199 12.40 -7.41 -9.61
C THR A 199 11.45 -8.32 -8.84
N ARG A 200 10.14 -8.00 -8.80
CA ARG A 200 9.13 -8.76 -8.04
C ARG A 200 8.45 -9.83 -8.90
N PRO A 201 8.24 -11.07 -8.39
CA PRO A 201 7.54 -12.12 -9.13
C PRO A 201 6.11 -11.74 -9.57
N GLY A 202 5.43 -10.92 -8.76
CA GLY A 202 4.10 -10.41 -9.08
C GLY A 202 4.07 -9.50 -10.30
N ASP A 203 5.10 -8.66 -10.46
CA ASP A 203 5.23 -7.77 -11.62
C ASP A 203 5.59 -8.55 -12.88
N ARG A 204 6.53 -9.51 -12.78
CA ARG A 204 6.83 -10.43 -13.89
C ARG A 204 5.60 -11.18 -14.36
N LYS A 205 4.78 -11.70 -13.44
CA LYS A 205 3.49 -12.34 -13.76
C LYS A 205 2.55 -11.38 -14.52
N ALA A 206 2.47 -10.12 -14.12
CA ALA A 206 1.64 -9.13 -14.78
C ALA A 206 2.12 -8.82 -16.21
N TRP A 207 3.43 -8.64 -16.41
CA TRP A 207 4.01 -8.43 -17.74
C TRP A 207 3.86 -9.65 -18.66
N ILE A 208 4.04 -10.86 -18.14
CA ILE A 208 3.82 -12.11 -18.90
C ILE A 208 2.37 -12.22 -19.36
N LYS A 209 1.41 -11.85 -18.49
CA LYS A 209 0.00 -11.78 -18.88
C LYS A 209 -0.21 -10.74 -20.00
N ALA A 210 0.40 -9.57 -19.88
CA ALA A 210 0.30 -8.53 -20.92
C ALA A 210 0.84 -9.03 -22.27
N LEU A 211 1.99 -9.72 -22.30
CA LEU A 211 2.55 -10.31 -23.52
C LEU A 211 1.62 -11.38 -24.12
N THR A 212 1.25 -12.37 -23.31
CA THR A 212 0.62 -13.59 -23.82
C THR A 212 -0.88 -13.48 -23.99
N SER A 213 -1.58 -12.81 -23.08
CA SER A 213 -3.04 -12.71 -23.07
C SER A 213 -3.52 -11.43 -23.75
N ASP A 214 -2.87 -10.31 -23.49
CA ASP A 214 -3.37 -9.00 -23.95
C ASP A 214 -2.83 -8.64 -25.35
N LEU A 215 -1.54 -8.84 -25.59
CA LEU A 215 -0.89 -8.62 -26.89
C LEU A 215 -0.85 -9.88 -27.76
N GLY A 216 -1.20 -11.04 -27.20
CA GLY A 216 -1.33 -12.29 -27.94
C GLY A 216 -0.04 -12.80 -28.57
N VAL A 217 1.11 -12.61 -27.91
CA VAL A 217 2.41 -13.11 -28.41
C VAL A 217 2.36 -14.64 -28.54
N SER A 218 2.59 -15.11 -29.76
CA SER A 218 2.57 -16.51 -30.14
C SER A 218 3.86 -17.24 -29.75
N ALA A 219 3.80 -18.57 -29.67
CA ALA A 219 4.99 -19.38 -29.36
C ALA A 219 6.12 -19.23 -30.41
N THR A 220 5.78 -18.93 -31.66
CA THR A 220 6.74 -18.64 -32.73
C THR A 220 7.41 -17.29 -32.56
N GLU A 221 6.66 -16.26 -32.15
CA GLU A 221 7.22 -14.93 -31.84
C GLU A 221 8.13 -15.00 -30.60
N LEU A 222 7.80 -15.83 -29.61
CA LEU A 222 8.66 -16.04 -28.43
C LEU A 222 10.07 -16.53 -28.80
N CYS A 223 10.25 -17.27 -29.90
CA CYS A 223 11.58 -17.77 -30.30
C CYS A 223 12.60 -16.63 -30.48
N ALA A 224 12.17 -15.47 -30.98
CA ALA A 224 13.05 -14.30 -31.13
C ALA A 224 13.50 -13.71 -29.79
N HIS A 225 12.82 -14.06 -28.69
CA HIS A 225 13.08 -13.59 -27.34
C HIS A 225 13.64 -14.69 -26.42
N ALA A 226 14.03 -15.85 -26.96
CA ALA A 226 14.47 -16.99 -26.15
C ALA A 226 15.65 -16.66 -25.23
N ALA A 227 16.62 -15.87 -25.70
CA ALA A 227 17.73 -15.35 -24.88
C ALA A 227 17.25 -14.49 -23.69
N GLN A 228 16.26 -13.62 -23.91
CA GLN A 228 15.68 -12.80 -22.85
C GLN A 228 14.95 -13.67 -21.83
N VAL A 229 14.16 -14.65 -22.28
CA VAL A 229 13.47 -15.60 -21.39
C VAL A 229 14.46 -16.44 -20.58
N ALA A 230 15.57 -16.87 -21.18
CA ALA A 230 16.62 -17.62 -20.51
C ALA A 230 17.33 -16.81 -19.40
N SER A 231 17.32 -15.48 -19.49
CA SER A 231 17.89 -14.59 -18.47
C SER A 231 16.98 -14.36 -17.26
N LEU A 232 15.71 -14.79 -17.31
CA LEU A 232 14.76 -14.62 -16.21
C LEU A 232 15.06 -15.57 -15.03
N PRO A 233 14.65 -15.22 -13.79
CA PRO A 233 14.86 -16.06 -12.62
C PRO A 233 14.30 -17.49 -12.78
N PRO A 234 15.05 -18.53 -12.37
CA PRO A 234 14.63 -19.91 -12.52
C PRO A 234 13.45 -20.26 -11.60
N GLY A 235 12.66 -21.25 -12.01
CA GLY A 235 11.61 -21.86 -11.17
C GLY A 235 10.33 -21.04 -10.97
N GLU A 236 10.19 -19.88 -11.62
CA GLU A 236 8.97 -19.08 -11.51
C GLU A 236 7.82 -19.66 -12.32
N ASN A 237 6.72 -19.99 -11.65
CA ASN A 237 5.57 -20.66 -12.26
C ASN A 237 4.99 -19.93 -13.49
N ALA A 238 4.91 -18.59 -13.47
CA ALA A 238 4.38 -17.83 -14.60
C ALA A 238 5.33 -17.85 -15.81
N VAL A 239 6.64 -17.71 -15.57
CA VAL A 239 7.68 -17.78 -16.59
C VAL A 239 7.67 -19.17 -17.24
N VAL A 240 7.67 -20.21 -16.41
CA VAL A 240 7.69 -21.60 -16.90
C VAL A 240 6.45 -21.93 -17.71
N ALA A 241 5.26 -21.64 -17.17
CA ALA A 241 4.00 -22.02 -17.79
C ALA A 241 3.74 -21.31 -19.13
N HIS A 242 4.07 -20.02 -19.21
CA HIS A 242 3.64 -19.17 -20.32
C HIS A 242 4.75 -18.78 -21.29
N LEU A 243 6.01 -18.92 -20.92
CA LEU A 243 7.15 -18.59 -21.79
C LEU A 243 7.99 -19.83 -22.11
N ILE A 244 8.51 -20.51 -21.07
CA ILE A 244 9.48 -21.60 -21.29
C ILE A 244 8.83 -22.83 -21.91
N VAL A 245 7.71 -23.32 -21.38
CA VAL A 245 7.04 -24.52 -21.93
C VAL A 245 6.64 -24.34 -23.40
N PRO A 246 6.05 -23.20 -23.84
CA PRO A 246 5.82 -22.92 -25.26
C PRO A 246 7.08 -22.92 -26.12
N LEU A 247 8.21 -22.39 -25.61
CA LEU A 247 9.50 -22.43 -26.29
C LEU A 247 10.06 -23.85 -26.41
N LEU A 248 10.00 -24.65 -25.35
CA LEU A 248 10.52 -26.02 -25.36
C LEU A 248 9.77 -26.94 -26.34
N ARG A 249 8.55 -26.60 -26.74
CA ARG A 249 7.81 -27.33 -27.79
C ARG A 249 8.26 -26.99 -29.20
N GLN A 250 9.06 -25.94 -29.38
CA GLN A 250 9.62 -25.58 -30.67
C GLN A 250 10.83 -26.48 -30.98
N LYS A 251 10.97 -26.89 -32.25
CA LYS A 251 11.99 -27.88 -32.67
C LYS A 251 13.42 -27.37 -32.60
N SER A 252 13.63 -26.06 -32.58
CA SER A 252 14.96 -25.44 -32.58
C SER A 252 14.94 -24.16 -31.76
N VAL A 253 15.50 -24.22 -30.54
CA VAL A 253 15.71 -23.05 -29.67
C VAL A 253 17.15 -23.11 -29.18
N ALA A 254 17.95 -22.09 -29.50
CA ALA A 254 19.39 -22.10 -29.19
C ALA A 254 19.65 -22.19 -27.67
N GLU A 255 18.81 -21.55 -26.87
CA GLU A 255 18.92 -21.48 -25.42
C GLU A 255 18.26 -22.65 -24.69
N ARG A 256 17.91 -23.74 -25.40
CA ARG A 256 17.14 -24.87 -24.87
C ARG A 256 17.71 -25.41 -23.55
N SER A 257 19.01 -25.71 -23.47
CA SER A 257 19.63 -26.26 -22.24
C SER A 257 19.42 -25.35 -21.03
N THR A 258 19.59 -24.03 -21.20
CA THR A 258 19.38 -23.05 -20.11
C THR A 258 17.91 -22.97 -19.72
N LEU A 259 17.01 -22.96 -20.70
CA LEU A 259 15.56 -22.94 -20.47
C LEU A 259 15.09 -24.20 -19.72
N VAL A 260 15.60 -25.38 -20.08
CA VAL A 260 15.30 -26.63 -19.39
C VAL A 260 15.75 -26.57 -17.93
N LEU A 261 17.00 -26.18 -17.67
CA LEU A 261 17.51 -26.05 -16.31
C LEU A 261 16.66 -25.08 -15.49
N ASN A 262 16.37 -23.89 -16.02
CA ASN A 262 15.55 -22.89 -15.34
C ASN A 262 14.15 -23.42 -15.00
N ALA A 263 13.57 -24.24 -15.87
CA ALA A 263 12.21 -24.75 -15.69
C ALA A 263 12.11 -25.93 -14.70
N LEU A 264 13.16 -26.74 -14.54
CA LEU A 264 13.17 -27.89 -13.62
C LEU A 264 13.19 -27.52 -12.13
N TYR A 265 13.42 -26.25 -11.81
CA TYR A 265 13.30 -25.71 -10.44
C TYR A 265 11.90 -25.19 -10.09
N VAL A 266 10.91 -25.39 -10.97
CA VAL A 266 9.53 -24.96 -10.69
C VAL A 266 8.92 -25.77 -9.55
N ARG A 267 8.35 -25.08 -8.57
CA ARG A 267 7.75 -25.74 -7.39
C ARG A 267 6.38 -26.37 -7.66
N THR A 268 5.70 -25.97 -8.73
CA THR A 268 4.36 -26.47 -9.06
C THR A 268 4.46 -27.78 -9.81
N LYS A 269 4.02 -28.87 -9.17
CA LYS A 269 3.99 -30.24 -9.74
C LYS A 269 3.37 -30.30 -11.13
N LYS A 270 2.30 -29.53 -11.38
CA LYS A 270 1.66 -29.43 -12.70
C LYS A 270 2.63 -28.96 -13.79
N GLN A 271 3.40 -27.89 -13.52
CA GLN A 271 4.33 -27.36 -14.51
C GLN A 271 5.58 -28.21 -14.62
N LEU A 272 6.05 -28.79 -13.50
CA LEU A 272 7.20 -29.69 -13.51
C LEU A 272 6.96 -30.90 -14.43
N LYS A 273 5.77 -31.54 -14.32
CA LYS A 273 5.37 -32.60 -15.25
C LYS A 273 5.28 -32.14 -16.71
N ALA A 274 4.77 -30.92 -16.94
CA ALA A 274 4.70 -30.36 -18.30
C ALA A 274 6.09 -30.16 -18.91
N VAL A 275 7.07 -29.71 -18.11
CA VAL A 275 8.47 -29.56 -18.53
C VAL A 275 9.09 -30.92 -18.84
N LEU A 276 8.97 -31.90 -17.93
CA LEU A 276 9.49 -33.26 -18.12
C LEU A 276 8.96 -33.88 -19.42
N ASN A 277 7.67 -33.74 -19.70
CA ASN A 277 7.09 -34.23 -20.94
C ASN A 277 7.63 -33.53 -22.20
N CYS A 278 8.03 -32.25 -22.12
CA CYS A 278 8.58 -31.51 -23.27
C CYS A 278 10.03 -31.88 -23.61
N ILE A 279 10.78 -32.40 -22.63
CA ILE A 279 12.20 -32.71 -22.78
C ILE A 279 12.47 -34.22 -22.99
N ALA A 280 11.44 -35.07 -22.91
CA ALA A 280 11.59 -36.52 -23.00
C ALA A 280 12.27 -36.98 -24.30
N ASP A 281 11.99 -36.34 -25.43
CA ASP A 281 12.49 -36.77 -26.74
C ASP A 281 13.86 -36.17 -27.10
N GLU A 282 14.40 -35.23 -26.32
CA GLU A 282 15.66 -34.55 -26.60
C GLU A 282 16.50 -34.43 -25.32
N CYS A 283 17.60 -35.17 -25.27
CA CYS A 283 18.48 -35.22 -24.11
C CYS A 283 19.10 -33.85 -23.83
N ALA A 284 18.98 -33.39 -22.57
CA ALA A 284 19.66 -32.22 -22.05
C ALA A 284 20.68 -32.69 -20.99
N PRO A 285 21.95 -32.91 -21.37
CA PRO A 285 22.97 -33.51 -20.49
C PRO A 285 23.12 -32.77 -19.15
N GLU A 286 22.99 -31.46 -19.17
CA GLU A 286 23.14 -30.60 -18.00
C GLU A 286 22.01 -30.80 -16.98
N ALA A 287 20.84 -31.26 -17.44
CA ALA A 287 19.66 -31.48 -16.63
C ALA A 287 19.59 -32.90 -16.03
N VAL A 288 20.45 -33.82 -16.43
CA VAL A 288 20.40 -35.24 -16.04
C VAL A 288 20.39 -35.40 -14.51
N ALA A 289 21.31 -34.75 -13.80
CA ALA A 289 21.39 -34.84 -12.34
C ALA A 289 20.09 -34.38 -11.66
N ARG A 290 19.48 -33.30 -12.16
CA ARG A 290 18.21 -32.79 -11.63
C ARG A 290 17.04 -33.73 -11.94
N VAL A 291 17.00 -34.34 -13.12
CA VAL A 291 15.95 -35.32 -13.47
C VAL A 291 16.10 -36.60 -12.64
N GLN A 292 17.33 -37.05 -12.36
CA GLN A 292 17.59 -38.16 -11.44
C GLN A 292 17.07 -37.89 -10.03
N GLU A 293 17.29 -36.68 -9.50
CA GLU A 293 16.71 -36.27 -8.21
C GLU A 293 15.17 -36.33 -8.23
N LEU A 294 14.55 -35.82 -9.31
CA LEU A 294 13.10 -35.82 -9.47
C LEU A 294 12.49 -37.22 -9.68
N ALA A 295 13.27 -38.20 -10.12
CA ALA A 295 12.84 -39.59 -10.20
C ALA A 295 12.62 -40.23 -8.82
N ALA A 296 13.12 -39.60 -7.75
CA ALA A 296 12.91 -39.96 -6.36
C ALA A 296 11.94 -39.00 -5.61
N ASP A 297 11.20 -38.14 -6.34
CA ASP A 297 10.23 -37.22 -5.75
C ASP A 297 9.09 -37.98 -5.04
N SER A 298 8.58 -37.40 -3.94
CA SER A 298 7.47 -38.00 -3.17
C SER A 298 6.15 -38.03 -3.96
N ASP A 299 6.00 -37.16 -4.97
CA ASP A 299 4.88 -37.20 -5.90
C ASP A 299 5.11 -38.29 -6.96
N SER A 300 4.35 -39.37 -6.87
CA SER A 300 4.43 -40.49 -7.83
C SER A 300 4.24 -40.06 -9.29
N GLY A 301 3.47 -39.00 -9.55
CA GLY A 301 3.28 -38.46 -10.90
C GLY A 301 4.51 -37.72 -11.43
N VAL A 302 5.22 -36.97 -10.59
CA VAL A 302 6.50 -36.34 -10.96
C VAL A 302 7.57 -37.40 -11.15
N ALA A 303 7.69 -38.34 -10.20
CA ALA A 303 8.66 -39.43 -10.25
C ALA A 303 8.51 -40.27 -11.53
N ALA A 304 7.28 -40.67 -11.88
CA ALA A 304 7.01 -41.42 -13.11
C ALA A 304 7.38 -40.66 -14.39
N CYS A 305 7.06 -39.35 -14.46
CA CYS A 305 7.47 -38.51 -15.59
C CYS A 305 9.00 -38.41 -15.70
N ALA A 306 9.71 -38.24 -14.57
CA ALA A 306 11.17 -38.13 -14.57
C ALA A 306 11.86 -39.45 -14.95
N GLN A 307 11.35 -40.59 -14.46
CA GLN A 307 11.84 -41.92 -14.86
C GLN A 307 11.67 -42.14 -16.37
N HIS A 308 10.51 -41.83 -16.93
CA HIS A 308 10.28 -41.92 -18.37
C HIS A 308 11.25 -41.05 -19.18
N VAL A 309 11.60 -39.85 -18.69
CA VAL A 309 12.61 -38.99 -19.33
C VAL A 309 14.00 -39.65 -19.30
N LEU A 310 14.44 -40.19 -18.17
CA LEU A 310 15.74 -40.87 -18.05
C LEU A 310 15.83 -42.11 -18.96
N GLU A 311 14.76 -42.90 -19.03
CA GLU A 311 14.65 -44.05 -19.93
C GLU A 311 14.81 -43.63 -21.40
N ARG A 312 14.11 -42.56 -21.81
CA ARG A 312 14.22 -42.02 -23.18
C ARG A 312 15.61 -41.47 -23.49
N TRP A 313 16.27 -40.90 -22.50
CA TRP A 313 17.65 -40.40 -22.63
C TRP A 313 18.71 -41.51 -22.56
N GLY A 314 18.32 -42.76 -22.27
CA GLY A 314 19.25 -43.88 -22.11
C GLY A 314 20.16 -43.74 -20.88
N VAL A 315 19.76 -42.93 -19.90
CA VAL A 315 20.51 -42.73 -18.66
C VAL A 315 20.00 -43.72 -17.62
N ALA A 316 20.91 -44.54 -17.09
CA ALA A 316 20.57 -45.41 -15.98
C ALA A 316 20.06 -44.58 -14.80
N ALA A 317 18.87 -44.91 -14.28
CA ALA A 317 18.36 -44.30 -13.07
C ALA A 317 19.38 -44.54 -11.95
N SER A 318 20.00 -43.48 -11.44
CA SER A 318 20.79 -43.61 -10.22
C SER A 318 19.86 -44.07 -9.12
N THR A 319 20.18 -45.20 -8.50
CA THR A 319 19.49 -45.63 -7.28
C THR A 319 19.67 -44.50 -6.26
N PRO A 320 18.59 -43.86 -5.80
CA PRO A 320 18.73 -42.78 -4.84
C PRO A 320 19.41 -43.37 -3.59
N GLU A 321 20.50 -42.75 -3.14
CA GLU A 321 20.92 -42.97 -1.75
C GLU A 321 19.70 -42.66 -0.89
N PRO A 322 19.28 -43.60 -0.02
CA PRO A 322 18.13 -43.35 0.83
C PRO A 322 18.43 -42.10 1.64
N SER A 323 17.75 -41.00 1.33
CA SER A 323 17.64 -39.87 2.23
C SER A 323 17.36 -40.46 3.61
N PRO A 324 18.11 -40.09 4.66
CA PRO A 324 17.87 -40.63 5.99
C PRO A 324 16.39 -40.45 6.26
N THR A 325 15.68 -41.56 6.31
CA THR A 325 14.25 -41.62 6.59
C THR A 325 14.10 -41.07 7.98
N CYS A 326 13.87 -39.77 8.09
CA CYS A 326 13.19 -39.26 9.25
C CYS A 326 11.83 -39.96 9.21
N PRO A 327 11.49 -40.79 10.21
CA PRO A 327 10.24 -41.51 10.16
C PRO A 327 9.09 -40.50 10.11
N ASP A 328 8.48 -40.38 8.92
CA ASP A 328 7.27 -39.60 8.72
C ASP A 328 6.19 -40.11 9.70
N GLY A 329 5.61 -39.20 10.47
CA GLY A 329 4.47 -39.49 11.33
C GLY A 329 4.79 -39.89 12.77
N VAL A 330 6.05 -39.82 13.24
CA VAL A 330 6.28 -39.82 14.69
C VAL A 330 5.94 -38.43 15.21
N TRP A 331 4.79 -38.31 15.86
CA TRP A 331 4.40 -37.12 16.60
C TRP A 331 5.55 -36.72 17.52
N GLN A 332 6.32 -35.72 17.11
CA GLN A 332 7.25 -35.07 18.01
C GLN A 332 6.38 -34.37 19.06
N PRO A 333 6.68 -34.52 20.37
CA PRO A 333 5.96 -33.75 21.37
C PRO A 333 5.99 -32.29 20.96
N THR A 334 4.81 -31.66 20.93
CA THR A 334 4.68 -30.24 20.60
C THR A 334 5.71 -29.50 21.45
N PRO A 335 6.65 -28.76 20.83
CA PRO A 335 7.56 -27.93 21.60
C PRO A 335 6.74 -27.08 22.58
N PRO A 336 7.22 -26.83 23.81
CA PRO A 336 6.49 -26.01 24.75
C PRO A 336 6.09 -24.71 24.04
N VAL A 337 4.78 -24.52 23.88
CA VAL A 337 4.25 -23.33 23.22
C VAL A 337 4.59 -22.15 24.10
N TRP A 338 5.10 -21.07 23.50
CA TRP A 338 5.34 -19.85 24.24
C TRP A 338 4.01 -19.38 24.86
N GLU A 339 3.97 -19.30 26.18
CA GLU A 339 2.84 -18.74 26.90
C GLU A 339 2.89 -17.22 26.77
N VAL A 340 1.93 -16.66 26.05
CA VAL A 340 1.84 -15.22 25.84
C VAL A 340 1.60 -14.55 27.20
N PRO A 341 2.44 -13.58 27.62
CA PRO A 341 2.26 -12.86 28.87
C PRO A 341 0.91 -12.14 28.93
N ARG A 342 0.35 -12.04 30.15
CA ARG A 342 -0.83 -11.20 30.39
C ARG A 342 -0.49 -9.73 30.15
N PHE A 343 -1.44 -9.01 29.58
CA PHE A 343 -1.38 -7.55 29.52
C PHE A 343 -1.87 -7.03 30.87
N ASP A 344 -0.93 -6.57 31.70
CA ASP A 344 -1.24 -6.09 33.04
C ASP A 344 -0.61 -4.71 33.26
N VAL A 345 -1.47 -3.69 33.26
CA VAL A 345 -1.06 -2.31 33.56
C VAL A 345 -1.26 -1.96 35.04
N SER A 346 -1.67 -2.90 35.89
CA SER A 346 -1.81 -2.66 37.34
C SER A 346 -0.46 -2.65 38.05
N ALA A 347 0.51 -3.38 37.51
CA ALA A 347 1.88 -3.43 38.00
C ALA A 347 2.79 -2.29 37.49
N MET A 348 2.28 -1.45 36.58
CA MET A 348 3.06 -0.34 36.01
C MET A 348 3.27 0.78 37.02
N THR A 349 4.46 1.38 36.97
CA THR A 349 4.85 2.57 37.74
C THR A 349 4.82 3.83 36.87
N LEU A 350 4.97 5.00 37.49
CA LEU A 350 5.12 6.26 36.75
C LEU A 350 6.37 6.28 35.86
N GLU A 351 7.41 5.54 36.24
CA GLU A 351 8.63 5.44 35.44
C GLU A 351 8.41 4.55 34.21
N ASP A 352 7.62 3.47 34.35
CA ASP A 352 7.20 2.65 33.21
C ASP A 352 6.35 3.46 32.23
N LEU A 353 5.44 4.30 32.74
CA LEU A 353 4.67 5.23 31.90
C LEU A 353 5.59 6.21 31.15
N ARG A 354 6.58 6.80 31.82
CA ARG A 354 7.56 7.70 31.17
C ARG A 354 8.37 6.99 30.10
N HIS A 355 8.80 5.76 30.36
CA HIS A 355 9.53 4.94 29.41
C HIS A 355 8.67 4.63 28.18
N ASP A 356 7.48 4.07 28.37
CA ASP A 356 6.57 3.72 27.27
C ASP A 356 6.17 4.98 26.48
N TRP A 357 5.94 6.10 27.16
CA TRP A 357 5.69 7.40 26.52
C TRP A 357 6.88 7.88 25.68
N ALA A 358 8.10 7.75 26.17
CA ALA A 358 9.31 8.10 25.42
C ALA A 358 9.52 7.18 24.20
N VAL A 359 9.15 5.90 24.27
CA VAL A 359 9.20 4.96 23.13
C VAL A 359 8.18 5.35 22.07
N VAL A 360 6.96 5.66 22.48
CA VAL A 360 5.88 6.14 21.58
C VAL A 360 6.28 7.45 20.91
N TYR A 361 6.96 8.34 21.64
CA TYR A 361 7.40 9.66 21.16
C TYR A 361 8.68 9.62 20.30
N GLY A 362 9.66 8.78 20.65
CA GLY A 362 10.99 8.76 20.04
C GLY A 362 11.09 7.97 18.72
N GLY A 363 10.05 7.24 18.33
CA GLY A 363 10.03 6.46 17.11
C GLY A 363 9.63 7.28 15.88
N ASN A 364 10.31 7.07 14.74
CA ASN A 364 9.91 7.55 13.40
C ASN A 364 8.59 6.90 12.88
N HIS A 365 7.69 6.47 13.76
CA HIS A 365 6.49 5.71 13.42
C HIS A 365 5.21 6.48 13.82
N PRO A 366 4.75 7.44 12.99
CA PRO A 366 3.63 8.30 13.34
C PRO A 366 2.26 7.59 13.49
N ARG A 367 2.16 6.26 13.30
CA ARG A 367 0.88 5.50 13.30
C ARG A 367 1.00 4.01 13.68
N SER A 368 2.05 3.58 14.40
CA SER A 368 2.20 2.16 14.76
C SER A 368 1.49 1.79 16.06
N PHE A 369 0.59 0.81 16.00
CA PHE A 369 -0.03 0.20 17.18
C PHE A 369 0.97 -0.72 17.87
N SER A 370 1.62 -0.22 18.93
CA SER A 370 2.59 -0.97 19.72
C SER A 370 2.03 -1.35 21.09
N LEU A 371 2.72 -2.27 21.78
CA LEU A 371 2.37 -2.67 23.14
C LEU A 371 2.45 -1.47 24.09
N GLU A 372 3.48 -0.66 23.93
CA GLU A 372 3.77 0.55 24.69
C GLU A 372 2.66 1.60 24.50
N ALA A 373 2.21 1.80 23.25
CA ALA A 373 1.11 2.72 22.96
C ALA A 373 -0.19 2.32 23.66
N GLU A 374 -0.52 1.03 23.69
CA GLU A 374 -1.71 0.54 24.39
C GLU A 374 -1.56 0.62 25.91
N ARG A 375 -0.37 0.32 26.45
CA ARG A 375 -0.05 0.48 27.88
C ARG A 375 -0.22 1.91 28.35
N VAL A 376 0.30 2.88 27.58
CA VAL A 376 0.13 4.31 27.85
C VAL A 376 -1.35 4.67 27.97
N VAL A 377 -2.19 4.29 27.00
CA VAL A 377 -3.63 4.64 27.02
C VAL A 377 -4.35 3.99 28.21
N CYS A 378 -4.12 2.70 28.44
CA CYS A 378 -4.79 1.98 29.54
C CYS A 378 -4.32 2.46 30.92
N PHE A 379 -3.03 2.76 31.08
CA PHE A 379 -2.49 3.29 32.33
C PHE A 379 -2.91 4.75 32.55
N ALA A 380 -2.91 5.58 31.51
CA ALA A 380 -3.39 6.97 31.58
C ALA A 380 -4.85 7.03 32.02
N HIS A 381 -5.72 6.15 31.52
CA HIS A 381 -7.10 6.03 31.98
C HIS A 381 -7.19 5.76 33.50
N ARG A 382 -6.41 4.82 34.02
CA ARG A 382 -6.40 4.50 35.46
C ARG A 382 -5.83 5.63 36.30
N LEU A 383 -4.74 6.24 35.85
CA LEU A 383 -4.10 7.33 36.56
C LEU A 383 -5.00 8.59 36.56
N ALA A 384 -5.70 8.88 35.46
CA ALA A 384 -6.63 10.01 35.38
C ALA A 384 -7.76 9.95 36.42
N LYS A 385 -8.14 8.75 36.88
CA LYS A 385 -9.13 8.59 37.96
C LYS A 385 -8.59 8.91 39.35
N SER A 386 -7.29 8.72 39.56
CA SER A 386 -6.67 8.83 40.89
C SER A 386 -5.88 10.12 41.05
N ASP A 387 -5.08 10.51 40.05
CA ASP A 387 -4.25 11.72 40.06
C ASP A 387 -4.06 12.29 38.64
N LYS A 388 -4.99 13.15 38.23
CA LYS A 388 -4.94 13.85 36.93
C LYS A 388 -3.74 14.77 36.80
N GLN A 389 -3.30 15.40 37.89
CA GLN A 389 -2.27 16.43 37.85
C GLN A 389 -0.90 15.80 37.56
N VAL A 390 -0.62 14.65 38.16
CA VAL A 390 0.61 13.88 37.87
C VAL A 390 0.63 13.39 36.43
N LEU A 391 -0.50 12.89 35.92
CA LEU A 391 -0.60 12.47 34.51
C LEU A 391 -0.29 13.65 33.56
N ARG A 392 -0.87 14.83 33.81
CA ARG A 392 -0.59 16.04 33.01
C ARG A 392 0.88 16.44 33.06
N GLN A 393 1.53 16.39 34.22
CA GLN A 393 2.96 16.70 34.35
C GLN A 393 3.85 15.76 33.53
N ILE A 394 3.49 14.48 33.42
CA ILE A 394 4.22 13.50 32.62
C ILE A 394 4.02 13.74 31.12
N LEU A 395 2.80 14.12 30.71
CA LEU A 395 2.44 14.32 29.31
C LEU A 395 2.76 15.72 28.75
N SER A 396 2.91 16.74 29.59
CA SER A 396 3.06 18.18 29.20
C SER A 396 4.41 18.59 28.59
N GLY A 397 5.17 17.66 28.03
CA GLY A 397 6.52 17.90 27.46
C GLY A 397 6.68 17.51 25.98
N THR A 398 5.59 17.22 25.27
CA THR A 398 5.63 16.66 23.91
C THR A 398 5.10 17.62 22.85
N ALA A 399 5.70 17.59 21.65
CA ALA A 399 5.22 18.32 20.49
C ALA A 399 3.86 17.83 19.99
N ASP A 400 3.04 18.74 19.48
CA ASP A 400 1.63 18.55 19.08
C ASP A 400 1.43 17.63 17.86
N GLU A 401 2.49 17.06 17.29
CA GLU A 401 2.44 16.36 15.99
C GLU A 401 2.40 14.82 16.12
N LEU A 402 2.39 14.26 17.33
CA LEU A 402 2.60 12.82 17.57
C LEU A 402 1.41 12.10 18.21
N TRP A 403 1.23 10.84 17.79
CA TRP A 403 0.21 9.93 18.28
C TRP A 403 0.49 9.45 19.71
N PRO A 404 -0.52 9.31 20.59
CA PRO A 404 -1.92 9.71 20.42
C PRO A 404 -2.11 11.21 20.70
N TYR A 405 -2.35 11.98 19.62
CA TYR A 405 -2.58 13.44 19.65
C TYR A 405 -3.62 13.85 20.70
N SER A 406 -4.66 13.03 20.85
CA SER A 406 -5.76 13.33 21.77
C SER A 406 -5.39 13.24 23.26
N LEU A 407 -4.36 12.48 23.65
CA LEU A 407 -3.81 12.52 25.02
C LEU A 407 -2.99 13.79 25.26
N VAL A 408 -2.28 14.26 24.23
CA VAL A 408 -1.49 15.51 24.30
C VAL A 408 -2.42 16.70 24.43
N SER A 409 -3.45 16.82 23.58
CA SER A 409 -4.48 17.85 23.68
C SER A 409 -5.18 17.84 25.04
N TRP A 410 -5.55 16.65 25.54
CA TRP A 410 -6.14 16.50 26.88
C TRP A 410 -5.19 17.00 27.99
N ALA A 411 -3.89 16.70 27.90
CA ALA A 411 -2.91 17.13 28.89
C ALA A 411 -2.67 18.65 28.88
N GLN A 412 -2.86 19.30 27.72
CA GLN A 412 -2.68 20.73 27.51
C GLN A 412 -3.96 21.56 27.74
N ASP A 413 -5.09 20.93 28.13
CA ASP A 413 -6.42 21.56 28.22
C ASP A 413 -6.89 22.19 26.88
N ASP A 414 -6.45 21.64 25.75
CA ASP A 414 -6.89 22.03 24.41
C ASP A 414 -8.15 21.22 24.03
N PRO A 415 -9.27 21.87 23.61
CA PRO A 415 -10.47 21.14 23.24
C PRO A 415 -10.19 20.18 22.09
N PRO A 416 -10.58 18.90 22.20
CA PRO A 416 -10.41 17.96 21.10
C PRO A 416 -11.16 18.49 19.87
N GLN A 417 -10.47 18.62 18.73
CA GLN A 417 -11.14 18.89 17.46
C GLN A 417 -12.15 17.77 17.22
N GLN A 418 -13.44 18.11 17.08
CA GLN A 418 -14.47 17.13 16.73
C GLN A 418 -14.21 16.61 15.31
N GLU A 419 -13.51 15.50 15.19
CA GLU A 419 -13.52 14.72 13.95
C GLU A 419 -14.82 13.89 13.92
N GLU A 420 -15.54 13.94 12.80
CA GLU A 420 -16.66 13.02 12.57
C GLU A 420 -16.10 11.59 12.58
N PHE A 421 -16.61 10.73 13.47
CA PHE A 421 -16.22 9.31 13.51
C PHE A 421 -16.59 8.65 12.18
N THR A 422 -15.61 8.40 11.31
CA THR A 422 -15.87 7.94 9.95
C THR A 422 -15.96 6.42 9.82
N ALA A 423 -15.36 5.63 10.73
CA ALA A 423 -15.24 4.18 10.53
C ALA A 423 -15.07 3.29 11.80
N PHE A 424 -15.28 3.81 13.02
CA PHE A 424 -15.02 3.08 14.28
C PHE A 424 -13.60 2.50 14.35
N THR A 425 -12.63 3.30 13.94
CA THR A 425 -11.20 2.93 13.92
C THR A 425 -10.58 2.93 15.31
N LEU A 426 -9.35 2.42 15.44
CA LEU A 426 -8.57 2.58 16.68
C LEU A 426 -8.23 4.05 16.98
N CYS A 427 -8.17 4.91 15.95
CA CYS A 427 -8.08 6.37 16.12
C CYS A 427 -9.33 6.93 16.79
N ASP A 428 -10.50 6.54 16.31
CA ASP A 428 -11.80 6.91 16.88
C ASP A 428 -11.91 6.46 18.35
N ARG A 429 -11.45 5.24 18.65
CA ARG A 429 -11.36 4.70 20.01
C ARG A 429 -10.49 5.57 20.91
N ASN A 430 -9.25 5.84 20.51
CA ASN A 430 -8.33 6.56 21.37
C ASN A 430 -8.79 8.00 21.57
N HIS A 431 -9.29 8.66 20.52
CA HIS A 431 -9.88 10.00 20.62
C HIS A 431 -11.04 10.04 21.63
N LEU A 432 -11.94 9.06 21.56
CA LEU A 432 -13.01 8.90 22.53
C LEU A 432 -12.47 8.64 23.94
N ILE A 433 -11.60 7.64 24.14
CA ILE A 433 -11.08 7.31 25.48
C ILE A 433 -10.44 8.53 26.12
N THR A 434 -9.74 9.36 25.35
CA THR A 434 -9.14 10.59 25.87
C THR A 434 -10.14 11.70 26.16
N SER A 435 -11.27 11.77 25.46
CA SER A 435 -12.29 12.78 25.73
C SER A 435 -13.14 12.46 26.97
N VAL A 436 -13.18 11.19 27.38
CA VAL A 436 -13.90 10.70 28.58
C VAL A 436 -12.97 9.95 29.53
N LEU A 437 -11.70 10.35 29.60
CA LEU A 437 -10.60 9.57 30.20
C LEU A 437 -10.83 9.23 31.67
N ASP A 438 -11.50 10.08 32.44
CA ASP A 438 -11.82 9.86 33.85
C ASP A 438 -13.26 9.38 34.10
N ASP A 439 -14.12 9.42 33.08
CA ASP A 439 -15.56 9.12 33.20
C ASP A 439 -15.90 7.64 33.00
N LEU A 440 -15.08 6.89 32.25
CA LEU A 440 -15.35 5.47 31.98
C LEU A 440 -15.09 4.61 33.23
N PRO A 441 -15.95 3.64 33.61
CA PRO A 441 -15.69 2.78 34.76
C PRO A 441 -14.47 1.86 34.55
N LEU A 442 -14.35 1.27 33.35
CA LEU A 442 -13.23 0.45 32.89
C LEU A 442 -13.14 0.56 31.36
N LEU A 443 -12.00 0.26 30.74
CA LEU A 443 -11.91 0.15 29.29
C LEU A 443 -12.35 -1.24 28.84
N LEU A 444 -13.42 -1.34 28.04
CA LEU A 444 -13.87 -2.61 27.47
C LEU A 444 -12.82 -3.20 26.51
N SER A 445 -12.08 -2.32 25.82
CA SER A 445 -11.02 -2.66 24.87
C SER A 445 -9.67 -3.07 25.50
N GLU A 446 -9.50 -2.99 26.82
CA GLU A 446 -8.22 -3.30 27.46
C GLU A 446 -7.82 -4.76 27.15
N PRO A 447 -6.63 -5.03 26.57
CA PRO A 447 -6.21 -6.40 26.31
C PRO A 447 -6.14 -7.26 27.56
N THR A 448 -6.29 -8.57 27.38
CA THR A 448 -5.95 -9.55 28.41
C THR A 448 -4.52 -10.07 28.24
N TRP A 449 -4.00 -10.09 27.01
CA TRP A 449 -2.65 -10.54 26.66
C TRP A 449 -1.90 -9.51 25.83
N VAL A 450 -0.56 -9.56 25.84
CA VAL A 450 0.30 -8.61 25.13
C VAL A 450 0.17 -8.67 23.59
N ASP A 451 -0.50 -9.70 23.06
CA ASP A 451 -0.88 -9.81 21.64
C ASP A 451 -2.27 -9.21 21.33
N PHE A 452 -2.80 -8.39 22.24
CA PHE A 452 -4.05 -7.65 22.14
C PHE A 452 -5.34 -8.49 22.18
N ARG A 453 -5.24 -9.81 22.43
CA ARG A 453 -6.42 -10.64 22.67
C ARG A 453 -7.09 -10.26 23.98
N ILE A 454 -8.42 -10.35 24.02
CA ILE A 454 -9.24 -10.18 25.23
C ILE A 454 -9.88 -11.51 25.56
N HIS A 455 -9.75 -11.94 26.80
CA HIS A 455 -10.42 -13.13 27.30
C HIS A 455 -11.93 -12.83 27.46
N PRO A 456 -12.83 -13.72 26.99
CA PRO A 456 -14.27 -13.48 27.10
C PRO A 456 -14.74 -13.25 28.54
N GLY A 457 -14.13 -13.91 29.53
CA GLY A 457 -14.43 -13.70 30.95
C GLY A 457 -14.13 -12.26 31.39
N ASP A 458 -12.92 -11.78 31.11
CA ASP A 458 -12.50 -10.42 31.48
C ASP A 458 -13.38 -9.34 30.82
N LEU A 459 -13.85 -9.58 29.59
CA LEU A 459 -14.80 -8.70 28.92
C LEU A 459 -16.18 -8.72 29.61
N LEU A 460 -16.68 -9.89 29.97
CA LEU A 460 -17.95 -10.03 30.68
C LEU A 460 -17.88 -9.34 32.05
N ASP A 461 -16.79 -9.52 32.79
CA ASP A 461 -16.57 -8.87 34.09
C ASP A 461 -16.62 -7.35 33.97
N ARG A 462 -15.98 -6.78 32.92
CA ARG A 462 -16.06 -5.34 32.65
C ARG A 462 -17.47 -4.90 32.27
N LEU A 463 -18.19 -5.66 31.44
CA LEU A 463 -19.59 -5.35 31.10
C LEU A 463 -20.50 -5.37 32.33
N CYS A 464 -20.28 -6.30 33.25
CA CYS A 464 -20.97 -6.32 34.56
C CYS A 464 -20.67 -5.05 35.36
N CYS A 465 -19.44 -4.52 35.32
CA CYS A 465 -19.13 -3.23 35.95
C CYS A 465 -19.92 -2.08 35.31
N TYR A 466 -20.01 -2.03 33.97
CA TYR A 466 -20.81 -1.01 33.27
C TYR A 466 -22.29 -1.09 33.64
N GLU A 467 -22.85 -2.30 33.74
CA GLU A 467 -24.22 -2.52 34.18
C GLU A 467 -24.43 -2.04 35.63
N ALA A 468 -23.51 -2.40 36.55
CA ALA A 468 -23.58 -2.00 37.94
C ALA A 468 -23.48 -0.48 38.14
N THR A 469 -22.67 0.22 37.32
CA THR A 469 -22.53 1.68 37.40
C THR A 469 -23.50 2.44 36.50
N GLN A 470 -24.36 1.75 35.74
CA GLN A 470 -25.24 2.33 34.73
C GLN A 470 -24.49 3.26 33.76
N ALA A 471 -23.23 2.93 33.46
CA ALA A 471 -22.37 3.75 32.63
C ALA A 471 -22.69 3.57 31.14
N THR A 472 -22.53 4.63 30.35
CA THR A 472 -22.71 4.56 28.90
C THR A 472 -21.59 3.75 28.26
N ILE A 473 -21.96 2.72 27.48
CA ILE A 473 -21.01 2.01 26.63
C ILE A 473 -20.80 2.81 25.36
N PHE A 474 -19.53 3.09 25.04
CA PHE A 474 -19.19 3.77 23.80
C PHE A 474 -18.77 2.77 22.72
N PRO A 475 -19.39 2.81 21.53
CA PRO A 475 -19.09 1.85 20.47
C PRO A 475 -17.61 1.74 20.06
N PRO A 476 -16.82 2.82 19.99
CA PRO A 476 -15.38 2.72 19.67
C PRO A 476 -14.56 1.91 20.69
N ASP A 477 -14.88 2.00 21.99
CA ASP A 477 -14.22 1.21 23.05
C ASP A 477 -14.65 -0.27 22.99
N PHE A 478 -15.85 -0.54 22.50
CA PHE A 478 -16.34 -1.91 22.31
C PHE A 478 -15.88 -2.55 20.99
N SER A 479 -15.70 -1.76 19.92
CA SER A 479 -15.52 -2.23 18.53
C SER A 479 -14.15 -2.81 18.22
N LYS A 480 -13.11 -2.61 19.07
CA LYS A 480 -11.80 -3.31 18.96
C LYS A 480 -11.97 -4.82 18.75
N ARG A 481 -13.08 -5.36 19.24
CA ARG A 481 -13.48 -6.77 19.21
C ARG A 481 -13.66 -7.38 17.81
N CYS A 482 -13.89 -6.60 16.76
CA CYS A 482 -14.12 -7.18 15.42
C CYS A 482 -12.86 -7.22 14.53
N CYS A 483 -11.74 -6.64 14.98
CA CYS A 483 -10.53 -6.44 14.19
C CYS A 483 -9.26 -6.90 14.92
N ALA A 484 -9.19 -8.17 15.36
CA ALA A 484 -7.88 -8.85 15.44
C ALA A 484 -7.29 -8.87 14.01
N PRO A 485 -5.95 -8.74 13.83
CA PRO A 485 -5.33 -8.05 12.70
C PRO A 485 -5.93 -8.50 11.38
N MET A 486 -6.92 -7.75 10.90
CA MET A 486 -7.60 -8.06 9.67
C MET A 486 -6.56 -7.84 8.57
N CYS A 487 -6.20 -8.95 7.93
CA CYS A 487 -5.54 -8.98 6.65
C CYS A 487 -6.08 -7.82 5.77
N PRO A 488 -5.23 -7.00 5.13
CA PRO A 488 -5.64 -5.85 4.32
C PRO A 488 -6.48 -6.21 3.07
N ARG A 489 -6.97 -7.45 2.97
CA ARG A 489 -7.82 -7.98 1.90
C ARG A 489 -9.28 -8.25 2.33
N CYS A 490 -9.64 -8.06 3.59
CA CYS A 490 -11.02 -8.27 4.04
C CYS A 490 -11.81 -6.95 4.07
N PRO A 491 -12.99 -6.86 3.42
CA PRO A 491 -13.89 -5.72 3.61
C PRO A 491 -14.52 -5.77 5.01
N PRO A 492 -14.91 -4.61 5.58
CA PRO A 492 -15.49 -4.54 6.92
C PRO A 492 -16.80 -5.34 7.00
N PRO A 493 -17.11 -5.99 8.14
CA PRO A 493 -18.40 -6.63 8.33
C PRO A 493 -19.49 -5.56 8.41
N SER A 494 -20.47 -5.65 7.52
CA SER A 494 -21.69 -4.85 7.57
C SER A 494 -22.48 -5.22 8.83
N LEU A 495 -22.72 -4.23 9.70
CA LEU A 495 -23.68 -4.29 10.80
C LEU A 495 -25.10 -4.33 10.22
N CYS A 496 -25.54 -5.51 9.75
CA CYS A 496 -26.92 -5.75 9.30
C CYS A 496 -27.62 -6.89 10.07
N CYS A 497 -27.03 -7.44 11.14
CA CYS A 497 -27.58 -8.64 11.80
C CYS A 497 -28.11 -8.42 13.23
N LEU A 498 -28.65 -7.22 13.54
CA LEU A 498 -29.39 -7.00 14.79
C LEU A 498 -30.64 -6.14 14.54
N SER A 499 -31.57 -6.63 13.73
CA SER A 499 -32.93 -6.11 13.75
C SER A 499 -33.93 -7.14 13.21
N THR A 500 -34.87 -7.51 14.08
CA THR A 500 -36.09 -8.33 13.94
C THR A 500 -36.01 -9.80 14.39
N PRO A 501 -36.78 -10.21 15.43
CA PRO A 501 -37.06 -11.62 15.68
C PRO A 501 -38.07 -12.13 14.65
N PRO A 502 -37.99 -13.40 14.22
CA PRO A 502 -38.97 -13.97 13.29
C PRO A 502 -40.35 -14.08 13.97
N PRO A 503 -41.45 -13.93 13.21
CA PRO A 503 -42.78 -14.12 13.77
C PRO A 503 -42.93 -15.58 14.16
N ARG A 504 -43.32 -15.82 15.42
CA ARG A 504 -43.84 -17.11 15.84
C ARG A 504 -45.22 -17.28 15.25
N SER A 505 -45.40 -18.35 14.49
CA SER A 505 -46.69 -18.88 14.04
C SER A 505 -46.74 -20.36 14.43
N PRO A 506 -47.96 -20.90 14.65
CA PRO A 506 -48.33 -21.69 15.84
C PRO A 506 -47.68 -23.06 15.98
#